data_AF-A0A0C2WM90-F1
#
_entry.id   AF-A0A0C2WM90-F1
#
_cell.length_a   1.000
_cell.length_b   1.000
_cell.length_c   1.000
_cell.angle_alpha   90.00
_cell.angle_beta   90.00
_cell.angle_gamma   90.00
#
_symmetry.space_group_name_H-M   'P 1'
#
loop_
_entity.id
_entity.type
_entity.pdbx_description
1 polymer ?
#
loop_
_entity_poly.entity_id
_entity_poly.type
_entity_poly.pdbx_seq_one_letter_code
_entity_poly.pdbx_strand_id
1 'polypeptide(L)'
;MPAEDNCGILIPIESLSASIKPSSFGETVSPVTAIQAVLRDYPFSASILRELLQNSDNAGATKQVRRLEVFLNSWHSQRIYAVQVFLLDKDNPALVAYNTSEFLEPDWQAIQSIHQSSKKADTSKIGKYGVGFRAFYHITDQPQILSGSYFAVLDPLNAKSMRIQYDRFKTTEYCKHYNFFSKLNTCVLNSLFKRNSFSGTAIRLPLRSSRSDLGQRIIRIDELQQMISDYI
;
A
#
# COMPACT_ATOMS: atom_id res chain seq x y z
N MET A 1 64.61 -35.96 35.49
CA MET A 1 64.36 -34.54 35.85
C MET A 1 63.26 -34.00 34.96
N PRO A 2 62.33 -33.19 35.48
CA PRO A 2 60.95 -33.08 34.99
C PRO A 2 60.61 -31.73 34.32
N ALA A 3 59.37 -31.67 33.78
CA ALA A 3 58.52 -30.49 33.57
C ALA A 3 58.86 -29.60 32.33
N GLU A 4 57.92 -29.00 31.59
CA GLU A 4 56.58 -28.52 31.96
C GLU A 4 55.58 -28.61 30.80
N ASP A 5 54.40 -29.17 31.12
CA ASP A 5 53.13 -28.87 30.48
C ASP A 5 52.80 -27.39 30.68
N ASN A 6 52.84 -26.57 29.62
CA ASN A 6 52.23 -25.25 29.67
C ASN A 6 50.76 -25.36 29.24
N CYS A 7 49.97 -25.84 30.20
CA CYS A 7 48.52 -25.69 30.20
C CYS A 7 48.19 -24.19 30.17
N GLY A 8 47.91 -23.68 28.96
CA GLY A 8 47.29 -22.37 28.79
C GLY A 8 45.98 -22.36 29.56
N ILE A 9 46.01 -21.68 30.70
CA ILE A 9 44.94 -21.42 31.67
C ILE A 9 43.55 -21.60 31.04
N LEU A 10 42.97 -22.79 31.23
CA LEU A 10 41.54 -23.00 31.03
C LEU A 10 40.84 -22.29 32.18
N ILE A 11 40.35 -21.08 31.91
CA ILE A 11 39.49 -20.36 32.84
C ILE A 11 38.28 -21.27 33.12
N PRO A 12 37.95 -21.58 34.39
CA PRO A 12 36.77 -22.35 34.72
C PRO A 12 35.52 -21.66 34.16
N ILE A 13 34.81 -22.34 33.26
CA ILE A 13 33.60 -21.85 32.58
C ILE A 13 32.47 -21.53 33.59
N GLU A 14 32.61 -21.95 34.86
CA GLU A 14 31.63 -21.71 35.92
C GLU A 14 31.54 -20.26 36.41
N SER A 15 32.40 -19.33 35.96
CA SER A 15 32.31 -17.91 36.32
C SER A 15 31.67 -16.99 35.25
N LEU A 16 31.24 -17.53 34.10
CA LEU A 16 30.47 -16.79 33.08
C LEU A 16 29.02 -17.30 32.98
N SER A 17 28.26 -17.23 34.07
CA SER A 17 26.81 -17.49 34.06
C SER A 17 25.94 -16.24 33.88
N ALA A 18 26.48 -15.18 33.27
CA ALA A 18 25.64 -14.27 32.53
C ALA A 18 25.33 -14.95 31.19
N SER A 19 24.10 -15.41 31.01
CA SER A 19 23.64 -16.05 29.77
C SER A 19 23.84 -15.09 28.58
N ILE A 20 25.01 -15.15 27.93
CA ILE A 20 25.32 -14.41 26.71
C ILE A 20 24.44 -15.03 25.64
N LYS A 21 23.25 -14.47 25.45
CA LYS A 21 22.45 -14.79 24.26
C LYS A 21 23.29 -14.35 23.06
N PRO A 22 23.65 -15.25 22.13
CA PRO A 22 24.29 -14.83 20.90
C PRO A 22 23.41 -13.78 20.23
N SER A 23 24.01 -12.71 19.74
CA SER A 23 23.30 -11.71 18.95
C SER A 23 22.68 -12.39 17.72
N SER A 24 21.53 -11.91 17.27
CA SER A 24 20.91 -12.42 16.05
C SER A 24 21.87 -12.22 14.86
N PHE A 25 22.22 -13.31 14.19
CA PHE A 25 23.09 -13.31 13.01
C PHE A 25 22.37 -14.03 11.86
N GLY A 26 22.28 -13.38 10.71
CA GLY A 26 21.59 -13.87 9.51
C GLY A 26 21.39 -12.77 8.47
N GLU A 27 20.98 -13.15 7.26
CA GLU A 27 20.68 -12.18 6.19
C GLU A 27 19.47 -11.30 6.54
N THR A 28 19.49 -10.06 6.06
CA THR A 28 18.36 -9.14 6.15
C THR A 28 17.86 -8.78 4.75
N VAL A 29 16.56 -8.49 4.62
CA VAL A 29 15.97 -8.09 3.34
C VAL A 29 15.44 -6.66 3.47
N SER A 30 15.94 -5.77 2.60
CA SER A 30 15.41 -4.41 2.49
C SER A 30 14.03 -4.42 1.83
N PRO A 31 13.00 -3.79 2.45
CA PRO A 31 11.69 -3.62 1.82
C PRO A 31 11.76 -2.96 0.44
N VAL A 32 12.66 -1.98 0.26
CA VAL A 32 12.83 -1.28 -1.01
C VAL A 32 13.34 -2.23 -2.09
N THR A 33 14.39 -3.01 -1.79
CA THR A 33 14.96 -3.98 -2.74
C THR A 33 13.96 -5.08 -3.10
N ALA A 34 13.17 -5.53 -2.11
CA ALA A 34 12.08 -6.47 -2.32
C ALA A 34 11.00 -5.93 -3.27
N ILE A 35 10.57 -4.69 -3.06
CA ILE A 35 9.59 -4.03 -3.94
C ILE A 35 10.16 -3.82 -5.34
N GLN A 36 11.41 -3.36 -5.46
CA GLN A 36 12.07 -3.20 -6.76
C GLN A 36 12.11 -4.51 -7.55
N ALA A 37 12.31 -5.66 -6.88
CA ALA A 37 12.25 -6.97 -7.54
C ALA A 37 10.85 -7.23 -8.11
N VAL A 38 9.80 -7.00 -7.32
CA VAL A 38 8.42 -7.14 -7.80
C VAL A 38 8.12 -6.22 -8.98
N LEU A 39 8.60 -4.97 -8.96
CA LEU A 39 8.37 -4.01 -10.04
C LEU A 39 9.08 -4.37 -11.35
N ARG A 40 10.23 -5.07 -11.28
CA ARG A 40 10.92 -5.61 -12.46
C ARG A 40 10.12 -6.76 -13.08
N ASP A 41 9.59 -7.65 -12.25
CA ASP A 41 8.83 -8.82 -12.71
C ASP A 41 7.39 -8.49 -13.13
N TYR A 42 6.87 -7.34 -12.69
CA TYR A 42 5.54 -6.85 -12.99
C TYR A 42 5.61 -5.42 -13.57
N PRO A 43 5.93 -5.27 -14.87
CA PRO A 43 6.15 -3.96 -15.50
C PRO A 43 4.92 -3.07 -15.47
N PHE A 44 5.15 -1.75 -15.58
CA PHE A 44 4.07 -0.78 -15.65
C PHE A 44 3.17 -1.03 -16.87
N SER A 45 1.89 -1.29 -16.62
CA SER A 45 0.87 -1.47 -17.65
C SER A 45 -0.54 -1.22 -17.09
N ALA A 46 -1.55 -1.22 -17.97
CA ALA A 46 -2.95 -1.15 -17.58
C ALA A 46 -3.39 -2.30 -16.64
N SER A 47 -2.59 -3.37 -16.48
CA SER A 47 -2.84 -4.41 -15.47
C SER A 47 -2.85 -3.86 -14.05
N ILE A 48 -2.17 -2.75 -13.77
CA ILE A 48 -2.23 -2.08 -12.45
C ILE A 48 -3.65 -1.62 -12.11
N LEU A 49 -4.41 -1.20 -13.12
CA LEU A 49 -5.83 -0.88 -12.94
C LEU A 49 -6.64 -2.13 -12.61
N ARG A 50 -6.28 -3.30 -13.19
CA ARG A 50 -6.88 -4.58 -12.81
C ARG A 50 -6.62 -4.92 -11.35
N GLU A 51 -5.41 -4.69 -10.84
CA GLU A 51 -5.08 -4.95 -9.42
C GLU A 51 -5.89 -4.04 -8.48
N LEU A 52 -6.08 -2.76 -8.82
CA LEU A 52 -6.98 -1.86 -8.06
C LEU A 52 -8.42 -2.38 -8.04
N LEU A 53 -8.88 -2.99 -9.14
CA LEU A 53 -10.25 -3.47 -9.30
C LEU A 53 -10.50 -4.84 -8.68
N GLN A 54 -9.56 -5.77 -8.84
CA GLN A 54 -9.64 -7.10 -8.23
C GLN A 54 -9.69 -7.02 -6.70
N ASN A 55 -9.03 -6.02 -6.09
CA ASN A 55 -9.15 -5.75 -4.66
C ASN A 55 -10.60 -5.45 -4.22
N SER A 56 -11.44 -4.95 -5.14
CA SER A 56 -12.87 -4.76 -4.90
C SER A 56 -13.69 -6.03 -5.12
N ASP A 57 -13.42 -6.78 -6.20
CA ASP A 57 -14.17 -7.99 -6.54
C ASP A 57 -14.00 -9.08 -5.48
N ASN A 58 -12.77 -9.25 -4.98
CA ASN A 58 -12.46 -10.24 -3.95
C ASN A 58 -13.00 -9.90 -2.57
N ALA A 59 -13.39 -8.64 -2.34
CA ALA A 59 -13.94 -8.19 -1.08
C ALA A 59 -15.49 -8.33 -1.02
N GLY A 60 -16.12 -8.94 -2.03
CA GLY A 60 -17.56 -9.21 -2.04
C GLY A 60 -18.44 -7.96 -2.18
N ALA A 61 -17.92 -6.89 -2.79
CA ALA A 61 -18.60 -5.61 -2.87
C ALA A 61 -19.91 -5.70 -3.68
N THR A 62 -21.05 -5.45 -3.04
CA THR A 62 -22.39 -5.44 -3.67
C THR A 62 -22.68 -4.16 -4.45
N LYS A 63 -21.92 -3.08 -4.23
CA LYS A 63 -22.02 -1.82 -4.98
C LYS A 63 -20.64 -1.32 -5.38
N GLN A 64 -20.35 -1.39 -6.68
CA GLN A 64 -19.21 -0.72 -7.28
C GLN A 64 -19.70 0.62 -7.85
N VAL A 65 -19.03 1.71 -7.52
CA VAL A 65 -19.36 3.02 -8.07
C VAL A 65 -18.39 3.32 -9.20
N ARG A 66 -18.93 3.89 -10.27
CA ARG A 66 -18.45 3.77 -11.64
C ARG A 66 -18.30 5.15 -12.26
N ARG A 67 -17.23 5.89 -11.94
CA ARG A 67 -17.08 7.31 -12.33
C ARG A 67 -15.62 7.79 -12.25
N LEU A 68 -14.98 7.92 -13.41
CA LEU A 68 -13.72 8.64 -13.59
C LEU A 68 -14.03 10.15 -13.58
N GLU A 69 -13.54 10.87 -12.59
CA GLU A 69 -13.55 12.34 -12.60
C GLU A 69 -12.11 12.83 -12.70
N VAL A 70 -11.71 13.21 -13.91
CA VAL A 70 -10.48 13.96 -14.13
C VAL A 70 -10.81 15.44 -14.02
N PHE A 71 -10.35 16.09 -12.95
CA PHE A 71 -10.39 17.54 -12.87
C PHE A 71 -9.16 18.12 -13.55
N LEU A 72 -9.23 18.23 -14.87
CA LEU A 72 -8.50 19.26 -15.61
C LEU A 72 -9.58 20.13 -16.23
N ASN A 73 -9.77 21.32 -15.66
CA ASN A 73 -10.56 22.43 -16.18
C ASN A 73 -11.78 22.03 -17.04
N SER A 74 -12.97 22.18 -16.44
CA SER A 74 -14.30 22.14 -17.06
C SER A 74 -14.89 20.79 -17.49
N TRP A 75 -15.97 20.44 -16.76
CA TRP A 75 -17.25 19.89 -17.19
C TRP A 75 -17.33 19.09 -18.50
N HIS A 76 -17.69 17.81 -18.35
CA HIS A 76 -18.62 16.98 -19.13
C HIS A 76 -18.05 15.61 -19.53
N SER A 77 -18.68 14.52 -19.06
CA SER A 77 -19.62 13.72 -19.86
C SER A 77 -19.85 12.33 -19.24
N GLN A 78 -21.04 11.81 -19.50
CA GLN A 78 -21.62 10.59 -18.93
C GLN A 78 -21.14 9.34 -19.69
N ARG A 79 -20.76 8.27 -18.96
CA ARG A 79 -20.96 6.85 -19.30
C ARG A 79 -20.60 5.93 -18.12
N ILE A 80 -21.24 4.76 -18.06
CA ILE A 80 -21.37 3.87 -16.89
C ILE A 80 -20.36 2.71 -16.95
N TYR A 81 -19.26 2.72 -16.17
CA TYR A 81 -18.38 1.54 -15.93
C TYR A 81 -17.56 1.57 -14.62
N ALA A 82 -17.27 0.36 -14.09
CA ALA A 82 -16.82 -0.14 -12.76
C ALA A 82 -15.76 0.58 -11.95
N VAL A 83 -15.32 1.76 -12.34
CA VAL A 83 -14.02 2.26 -11.94
C VAL A 83 -14.16 3.72 -11.60
N GLN A 84 -13.84 4.09 -10.36
CA GLN A 84 -13.56 5.49 -10.06
C GLN A 84 -12.06 5.62 -9.95
N VAL A 85 -11.50 6.41 -10.85
CA VAL A 85 -10.18 6.96 -10.72
C VAL A 85 -10.38 8.46 -10.61
N PHE A 86 -9.92 9.04 -9.52
CA PHE A 86 -9.84 10.50 -9.39
C PHE A 86 -8.43 10.93 -9.65
N LEU A 87 -8.27 12.12 -10.22
CA LEU A 87 -7.05 12.91 -10.15
C LEU A 87 -7.44 14.23 -9.49
N LEU A 88 -7.17 14.31 -8.19
CA LEU A 88 -7.46 15.47 -7.38
C LEU A 88 -6.19 16.26 -7.10
N ASP A 89 -6.34 17.57 -7.07
CA ASP A 89 -5.31 18.56 -6.77
C ASP A 89 -4.29 18.74 -7.91
N LYS A 90 -4.33 19.91 -8.57
CA LYS A 90 -3.37 20.30 -9.61
C LYS A 90 -1.93 20.30 -9.09
N ASP A 91 -1.76 20.53 -7.79
CA ASP A 91 -0.46 20.65 -7.14
C ASP A 91 -0.05 19.31 -6.49
N ASN A 92 -0.96 18.34 -6.37
CA ASN A 92 -0.71 17.02 -5.80
C ASN A 92 -1.63 15.94 -6.39
N PRO A 93 -1.46 15.61 -7.69
CA PRO A 93 -2.31 14.64 -8.35
C PRO A 93 -2.21 13.28 -7.67
N ALA A 94 -3.33 12.60 -7.50
CA ALA A 94 -3.36 11.28 -6.89
C ALA A 94 -4.42 10.42 -7.56
N LEU A 95 -4.07 9.17 -7.88
CA LEU A 95 -4.97 8.14 -8.35
C LEU A 95 -5.75 7.56 -7.17
N VAL A 96 -7.07 7.62 -7.19
CA VAL A 96 -7.92 7.12 -6.08
C VAL A 96 -8.93 6.11 -6.58
N ALA A 97 -9.06 4.97 -5.90
CA ALA A 97 -10.11 3.98 -6.12
C ALA A 97 -10.79 3.63 -4.79
N TYR A 98 -12.09 3.32 -4.81
CA TYR A 98 -12.79 2.89 -3.60
C TYR A 98 -13.88 1.85 -3.87
N ASN A 99 -14.27 1.11 -2.82
CA ASN A 99 -15.35 0.14 -2.82
C ASN A 99 -16.09 0.13 -1.46
N THR A 100 -17.19 -0.60 -1.37
CA THR A 100 -18.04 -0.68 -0.17
C THR A 100 -17.66 -1.79 0.80
N SER A 101 -16.54 -2.48 0.56
CA SER A 101 -16.04 -3.54 1.43
C SER A 101 -14.92 -3.02 2.31
N GLU A 102 -14.89 -3.43 3.57
CA GLU A 102 -13.86 -3.03 4.52
C GLU A 102 -12.73 -4.06 4.60
N PHE A 103 -11.51 -3.59 4.82
CA PHE A 103 -10.36 -4.43 5.16
C PHE A 103 -10.57 -5.04 6.55
N LEU A 104 -10.44 -6.36 6.62
CA LEU A 104 -10.41 -7.10 7.88
C LEU A 104 -8.96 -7.18 8.40
N GLU A 105 -8.76 -7.55 9.66
CA GLU A 105 -7.40 -7.71 10.23
C GLU A 105 -6.49 -8.65 9.41
N PRO A 106 -6.96 -9.77 8.84
CA PRO A 106 -6.14 -10.57 7.94
C PRO A 106 -5.68 -9.82 6.68
N ASP A 107 -6.48 -8.90 6.13
CA ASP A 107 -6.11 -8.08 4.97
C ASP A 107 -5.03 -7.07 5.36
N TRP A 108 -5.16 -6.44 6.53
CA TRP A 108 -4.14 -5.55 7.10
C TRP A 108 -2.82 -6.27 7.39
N GLN A 109 -2.85 -7.53 7.82
CA GLN A 109 -1.64 -8.34 7.99
C GLN A 109 -1.03 -8.73 6.64
N ALA A 110 -1.86 -9.19 5.70
CA ALA A 110 -1.41 -9.61 4.38
C ALA A 110 -0.73 -8.47 3.61
N ILE A 111 -1.28 -7.26 3.65
CA ILE A 111 -0.74 -6.11 2.91
C ILE A 111 0.61 -5.61 3.44
N GLN A 112 1.02 -6.01 4.64
CA GLN A 112 2.36 -5.73 5.17
C GLN A 112 3.41 -6.68 4.60
N SER A 113 3.02 -7.85 4.10
CA SER A 113 3.93 -8.86 3.57
C SER A 113 4.24 -8.64 2.10
N ILE A 114 5.51 -8.40 1.74
CA ILE A 114 5.88 -8.07 0.36
C ILE A 114 5.80 -9.29 -0.56
N HIS A 115 6.18 -10.46 -0.08
CA HIS A 115 6.32 -11.68 -0.89
C HIS A 115 5.30 -12.78 -0.58
N GLN A 116 4.49 -12.65 0.48
CA GLN A 116 3.42 -13.63 0.70
C GLN A 116 2.26 -13.30 -0.22
N SER A 117 2.30 -13.82 -1.44
CA SER A 117 1.04 -14.21 -2.07
C SER A 117 0.48 -15.36 -1.22
N SER A 118 -0.76 -15.29 -0.81
CA SER A 118 -1.44 -16.35 -0.04
C SER A 118 -1.70 -17.64 -0.85
N LYS A 119 -0.85 -17.92 -1.85
CA LYS A 119 -0.93 -19.01 -2.83
C LYS A 119 -0.34 -20.33 -2.33
N LYS A 120 -0.71 -20.82 -1.15
CA LYS A 120 -0.35 -22.20 -0.75
C LYS A 120 -1.51 -23.19 -0.63
N ALA A 121 -2.77 -22.80 -0.84
CA ALA A 121 -3.87 -23.77 -0.65
C ALA A 121 -5.08 -23.70 -1.61
N ASP A 122 -5.28 -22.64 -2.41
CA ASP A 122 -6.53 -22.53 -3.17
C ASP A 122 -6.31 -21.80 -4.51
N THR A 123 -6.34 -22.55 -5.61
CA THR A 123 -6.21 -22.05 -6.98
C THR A 123 -7.48 -21.36 -7.50
N SER A 124 -8.58 -21.41 -6.74
CA SER A 124 -9.88 -20.86 -7.13
C SER A 124 -10.11 -19.40 -6.70
N LYS A 125 -9.25 -18.85 -5.83
CA LYS A 125 -9.36 -17.47 -5.29
C LYS A 125 -8.22 -16.62 -5.82
N ILE A 126 -8.41 -16.04 -7.00
CA ILE A 126 -7.47 -15.11 -7.63
C ILE A 126 -7.50 -13.80 -6.84
N GLY A 127 -6.40 -13.45 -6.17
CA GLY A 127 -6.17 -12.13 -5.58
C GLY A 127 -6.35 -12.09 -4.06
N LYS A 128 -5.26 -12.38 -3.35
CA LYS A 128 -5.09 -11.99 -1.95
C LYS A 128 -3.66 -11.49 -1.76
N TYR A 129 -3.61 -10.18 -1.55
CA TYR A 129 -2.50 -9.25 -1.40
C TYR A 129 -1.11 -9.85 -1.18
N GLY A 130 -0.17 -9.40 -2.01
CA GLY A 130 1.25 -9.63 -1.85
C GLY A 130 2.02 -8.95 -2.97
N VAL A 131 1.80 -9.41 -4.21
CA VAL A 131 2.51 -8.94 -5.42
C VAL A 131 1.72 -7.83 -6.14
N GLY A 132 0.43 -8.03 -6.38
CA GLY A 132 -0.41 -7.09 -7.14
C GLY A 132 -0.47 -5.68 -6.54
N PHE A 133 -0.61 -5.58 -5.21
CA PHE A 133 -0.58 -4.29 -4.51
C PHE A 133 0.77 -3.56 -4.68
N ARG A 134 1.90 -4.29 -4.82
CA ARG A 134 3.21 -3.63 -5.01
C ARG A 134 3.34 -2.98 -6.36
N ALA A 135 2.56 -3.40 -7.35
CA ALA A 135 2.52 -2.74 -8.65
C ALA A 135 2.10 -1.25 -8.53
N PHE A 136 1.42 -0.86 -7.44
CA PHE A 136 1.10 0.54 -7.16
C PHE A 136 2.36 1.41 -6.95
N TYR A 137 3.50 0.79 -6.61
CA TYR A 137 4.76 1.51 -6.51
C TYR A 137 5.33 1.97 -7.85
N HIS A 138 4.76 1.55 -8.99
CA HIS A 138 5.01 2.25 -10.25
C HIS A 138 4.49 3.69 -10.23
N ILE A 139 3.38 3.93 -9.52
CA ILE A 139 2.65 5.21 -9.50
C ILE A 139 3.06 6.10 -8.34
N THR A 140 3.24 5.52 -7.16
CA THR A 140 3.45 6.25 -5.91
C THR A 140 4.59 5.67 -5.08
N ASP A 141 5.20 6.47 -4.22
CA ASP A 141 6.09 5.97 -3.16
C ASP A 141 5.33 5.66 -1.85
N GLN A 142 4.10 6.17 -1.72
CA GLN A 142 3.35 6.14 -0.48
C GLN A 142 1.87 5.82 -0.71
N PRO A 143 1.53 4.56 -1.02
CA PRO A 143 0.13 4.17 -1.14
C PRO A 143 -0.58 4.33 0.21
N GLN A 144 -1.79 4.86 0.16
CA GLN A 144 -2.60 5.21 1.34
C GLN A 144 -3.92 4.45 1.29
N ILE A 145 -4.39 3.97 2.43
CA ILE A 145 -5.59 3.14 2.55
C ILE A 145 -6.45 3.68 3.67
N LEU A 146 -7.71 4.01 3.36
CA LEU A 146 -8.73 4.35 4.33
C LEU A 146 -9.78 3.24 4.32
N SER A 147 -9.94 2.52 5.43
CA SER A 147 -10.92 1.45 5.50
C SER A 147 -11.40 1.16 6.92
N GLY A 148 -12.72 1.03 7.09
CA GLY A 148 -13.36 0.80 8.38
C GLY A 148 -12.92 1.86 9.40
N SER A 149 -12.33 1.39 10.49
CA SER A 149 -11.83 2.24 11.57
C SER A 149 -10.37 2.69 11.40
N TYR A 150 -9.75 2.51 10.24
CA TYR A 150 -8.31 2.74 10.07
C TYR A 150 -7.95 3.57 8.85
N PHE A 151 -6.89 4.35 9.00
CA PHE A 151 -6.12 4.94 7.91
C PHE A 151 -4.68 4.41 7.97
N ALA A 152 -4.12 4.02 6.84
CA ALA A 152 -2.76 3.53 6.73
C ALA A 152 -1.99 4.20 5.59
N VAL A 153 -0.70 4.37 5.79
CA VAL A 153 0.27 4.78 4.77
C VAL A 153 1.42 3.79 4.79
N LEU A 154 1.79 3.25 3.64
CA LEU A 154 3.02 2.49 3.51
C LEU A 154 4.11 3.42 2.99
N ASP A 155 5.20 3.56 3.73
CA ASP A 155 6.37 4.37 3.36
C ASP A 155 7.64 3.55 3.60
N PRO A 156 7.96 2.61 2.70
CA PRO A 156 9.12 1.74 2.86
C PRO A 156 10.44 2.48 2.60
N LEU A 157 10.44 3.63 1.91
CA LEU A 157 11.63 4.44 1.68
C LEU A 157 12.16 5.06 2.97
N ASN A 158 11.26 5.64 3.78
CA ASN A 158 11.65 6.36 4.99
C ASN A 158 11.47 5.53 6.28
N ALA A 159 11.05 4.27 6.15
CA ALA A 159 10.63 3.42 7.29
C ALA A 159 9.57 4.11 8.18
N LYS A 160 8.66 4.87 7.56
CA LYS A 160 7.59 5.67 8.23
C LYS A 160 6.18 5.12 7.95
N SER A 161 6.09 3.84 7.60
CA SER A 161 4.80 3.18 7.43
C SER A 161 3.98 3.27 8.72
N MET A 162 2.69 3.58 8.62
CA MET A 162 1.81 3.80 9.77
C MET A 162 0.41 3.27 9.53
N ARG A 163 -0.25 2.88 10.62
CA ARG A 163 -1.70 2.61 10.68
C ARG A 163 -2.26 3.31 11.91
N ILE A 164 -3.24 4.18 11.71
CA ILE A 164 -3.88 4.96 12.77
C ILE A 164 -5.38 4.69 12.83
N GLN A 165 -5.95 4.86 14.01
CA GLN A 165 -7.41 4.83 14.20
C GLN A 165 -8.06 6.03 13.49
N TYR A 166 -9.28 5.83 12.98
CA TYR A 166 -10.04 6.83 12.24
C TYR A 166 -10.30 8.10 13.06
N ASP A 167 -10.47 8.00 14.37
CA ASP A 167 -10.63 9.18 15.23
C ASP A 167 -9.38 10.08 15.21
N ARG A 168 -8.19 9.49 15.07
CA ARG A 168 -6.94 10.25 14.86
C ARG A 168 -6.84 10.82 13.46
N PHE A 169 -7.49 10.21 12.47
CA PHE A 169 -7.42 10.67 11.07
C PHE A 169 -7.97 12.10 10.89
N LYS A 170 -8.89 12.53 11.76
CA LYS A 170 -9.49 13.87 11.74
C LYS A 170 -8.67 14.94 12.49
N THR A 171 -7.56 14.58 13.14
CA THR A 171 -6.74 15.53 13.90
C THR A 171 -5.90 16.41 12.98
N THR A 172 -5.32 17.48 13.53
CA THR A 172 -4.42 18.40 12.79
C THR A 172 -3.20 17.70 12.19
N GLU A 173 -2.74 16.60 12.81
CA GLU A 173 -1.61 15.80 12.35
C GLU A 173 -1.88 15.17 10.96
N TYR A 174 -3.11 14.70 10.72
CA TYR A 174 -3.49 13.97 9.51
C TYR A 174 -4.55 14.70 8.67
N CYS A 175 -4.92 15.92 9.05
CA CYS A 175 -6.00 16.68 8.43
C CYS A 175 -5.79 16.90 6.92
N LYS A 176 -4.53 16.95 6.45
CA LYS A 176 -4.22 17.04 5.00
C LYS A 176 -4.74 15.81 4.23
N HIS A 177 -4.56 14.61 4.79
CA HIS A 177 -5.07 13.38 4.18
C HIS A 177 -6.60 13.34 4.29
N TYR A 178 -7.16 13.62 5.46
CA TYR A 178 -8.61 13.69 5.65
C TYR A 178 -9.28 14.67 4.69
N ASN A 179 -8.74 15.89 4.58
CA ASN A 179 -9.22 16.95 3.69
C ASN A 179 -9.15 16.54 2.23
N PHE A 180 -8.15 15.75 1.83
CA PHE A 180 -8.12 15.21 0.48
C PHE A 180 -9.30 14.27 0.25
N PHE A 181 -9.52 13.29 1.12
CA PHE A 181 -10.60 12.33 0.91
C PHE A 181 -12.00 12.94 1.10
N SER A 182 -12.17 13.94 1.98
CA SER A 182 -13.45 14.62 2.17
C SER A 182 -13.80 15.58 1.02
N LYS A 183 -12.80 16.04 0.25
CA LYS A 183 -13.00 16.85 -0.96
C LYS A 183 -13.39 16.04 -2.19
N LEU A 184 -13.28 14.71 -2.16
CA LEU A 184 -13.79 13.83 -3.21
C LEU A 184 -15.32 13.91 -3.23
N ASN A 185 -15.86 14.88 -3.98
CA ASN A 185 -17.28 15.23 -3.94
C ASN A 185 -18.15 14.30 -4.80
N THR A 186 -18.16 13.01 -4.46
CA THR A 186 -19.12 12.06 -5.04
C THR A 186 -20.16 11.66 -4.03
N CYS A 187 -21.42 11.62 -4.46
CA CYS A 187 -22.56 11.24 -3.61
C CYS A 187 -22.32 9.90 -2.90
N VAL A 188 -21.68 8.94 -3.59
CA VAL A 188 -21.43 7.64 -2.97
C VAL A 188 -20.27 7.68 -1.98
N LEU A 189 -19.11 8.26 -2.30
CA LEU A 189 -18.02 8.33 -1.33
C LEU A 189 -18.43 9.10 -0.07
N ASN A 190 -19.17 10.20 -0.21
CA ASN A 190 -19.73 10.96 0.91
C ASN A 190 -20.62 10.09 1.81
N SER A 191 -21.36 9.14 1.23
CA SER A 191 -22.19 8.19 2.00
C SER A 191 -21.38 7.14 2.77
N LEU A 192 -20.14 6.87 2.37
CA LEU A 192 -19.24 5.93 3.06
C LEU A 192 -18.58 6.58 4.28
N PHE A 193 -18.41 7.90 4.29
CA PHE A 193 -17.97 8.62 5.49
C PHE A 193 -19.02 8.52 6.60
N LYS A 194 -18.67 7.85 7.70
CA LYS A 194 -19.46 7.79 8.93
C LYS A 194 -18.82 8.68 9.99
N ARG A 195 -19.54 8.80 11.13
CA ARG A 195 -19.09 9.61 12.27
C ARG A 195 -17.68 9.24 12.73
N ASN A 196 -17.43 7.94 12.94
CA ASN A 196 -16.18 7.41 13.50
C ASN A 196 -15.54 6.31 12.64
N SER A 197 -15.97 6.17 11.38
CA SER A 197 -15.42 5.16 10.47
C SER A 197 -15.64 5.55 9.00
N PHE A 198 -15.01 4.79 8.11
CA PHE A 198 -15.26 4.79 6.68
C PHE A 198 -15.84 3.43 6.27
N SER A 199 -17.10 3.42 5.82
CA SER A 199 -17.87 2.20 5.53
C SER A 199 -17.52 1.63 4.16
N GLY A 200 -16.25 1.21 3.99
CA GLY A 200 -15.72 0.67 2.75
C GLY A 200 -14.19 0.70 2.75
N THR A 201 -13.59 0.69 1.56
CA THR A 201 -12.14 0.86 1.37
C THR A 201 -11.89 1.90 0.30
N ALA A 202 -11.03 2.87 0.57
CA ALA A 202 -10.50 3.81 -0.40
C ALA A 202 -8.97 3.71 -0.43
N ILE A 203 -8.41 3.45 -1.61
CA ILE A 203 -6.98 3.44 -1.88
C ILE A 203 -6.65 4.73 -2.62
N ARG A 204 -5.70 5.50 -2.07
CA ARG A 204 -5.13 6.71 -2.70
C ARG A 204 -3.67 6.46 -3.01
N LEU A 205 -3.28 6.75 -4.24
CA LEU A 205 -1.92 6.66 -4.76
C LEU A 205 -1.49 8.06 -5.21
N PRO A 206 -0.90 8.89 -4.33
CA PRO A 206 -0.32 10.18 -4.72
C PRO A 206 0.73 9.96 -5.80
N LEU A 207 0.61 10.63 -6.94
CA LEU A 207 1.57 10.47 -8.03
C LEU A 207 2.94 10.94 -7.55
N ARG A 208 3.96 10.13 -7.87
CA ARG A 208 5.35 10.48 -7.61
C ARG A 208 5.73 11.78 -8.31
N SER A 209 6.26 12.74 -7.55
CA SER A 209 6.70 14.05 -8.06
C SER A 209 8.19 14.11 -8.38
N SER A 210 9.02 13.25 -7.78
CA SER A 210 10.46 13.16 -7.98
C SER A 210 10.92 11.70 -8.02
N ARG A 211 12.04 11.41 -8.67
CA ARG A 211 12.59 10.05 -8.72
C ARG A 211 12.93 9.54 -7.31
N SER A 212 12.74 8.24 -7.08
CA SER A 212 13.02 7.57 -5.81
C SER A 212 13.67 6.20 -6.05
N ASP A 213 14.18 5.58 -4.98
CA ASP A 213 14.70 4.21 -5.07
C ASP A 213 13.60 3.21 -5.45
N LEU A 214 12.32 3.48 -5.17
CA LEU A 214 11.22 2.61 -5.61
C LEU A 214 10.89 2.79 -7.09
N GLY A 215 11.09 3.98 -7.66
CA GLY A 215 10.70 4.28 -9.02
C GLY A 215 11.44 5.47 -9.64
N GLN A 216 12.11 5.21 -10.76
CA GLN A 216 12.80 6.24 -11.53
C GLN A 216 11.87 6.93 -12.56
N ARG A 217 10.75 6.29 -12.90
CA ARG A 217 9.74 6.84 -13.81
C ARG A 217 8.78 7.74 -13.05
N ILE A 218 8.56 8.93 -13.58
CA ILE A 218 7.49 9.84 -13.17
C ILE A 218 6.37 9.71 -14.19
N ILE A 219 5.22 9.21 -13.75
CA ILE A 219 4.06 9.03 -14.62
C ILE A 219 3.39 10.38 -14.79
N ARG A 220 3.19 10.78 -16.05
CA ARG A 220 2.46 12.01 -16.36
C ARG A 220 0.95 11.78 -16.28
N ILE A 221 0.22 12.86 -16.00
CA ILE A 221 -1.24 12.81 -15.89
C ILE A 221 -1.88 12.36 -17.21
N ASP A 222 -1.43 12.89 -18.36
CA ASP A 222 -1.93 12.51 -19.69
C ASP A 222 -1.73 11.02 -19.99
N GLU A 223 -0.56 10.49 -19.64
CA GLU A 223 -0.26 9.06 -19.80
C GLU A 223 -1.19 8.20 -18.93
N LEU A 224 -1.41 8.60 -17.69
CA LEU A 224 -2.31 7.89 -16.78
C LEU A 224 -3.75 7.97 -17.27
N GLN A 225 -4.20 9.13 -17.77
CA GLN A 225 -5.52 9.30 -18.38
C GLN A 225 -5.69 8.41 -19.60
N GLN A 226 -4.69 8.34 -20.48
CA GLN A 226 -4.72 7.46 -21.65
C GLN A 226 -4.80 5.99 -21.21
N MET A 227 -3.98 5.57 -20.25
CA MET A 227 -4.01 4.20 -19.72
C MET A 227 -5.39 3.84 -19.14
N ILE A 228 -6.05 4.77 -18.47
CA ILE A 228 -7.42 4.56 -17.95
C ILE A 228 -8.42 4.51 -19.11
N SER A 229 -8.30 5.39 -20.10
CA SER A 229 -9.18 5.43 -21.27
C SER A 229 -9.07 4.17 -22.13
N ASP A 230 -7.88 3.60 -22.26
CA ASP A 230 -7.65 2.36 -23.02
C ASP A 230 -8.19 1.13 -22.28
N TYR A 231 -8.37 1.25 -20.96
CA TYR A 231 -8.78 0.16 -20.10
C TYR A 231 -10.31 0.06 -19.93
N ILE A 232 -11.03 1.18 -20.01
CA ILE A 232 -12.49 1.29 -19.83
C ILE A 232 -13.21 1.18 -21.17
#